data_AF-A0A317LW78-F1
#
_entry.id   AF-A0A317LW78-F1
#
_cell.length_a   1.000
_cell.length_b   1.000
_cell.length_c   1.000
_cell.angle_alpha   90.00
_cell.angle_beta   90.00
_cell.angle_gamma   90.00
#
_symmetry.space_group_name_H-M   'P 1'
#
loop_
_entity.id
_entity.type
_entity.pdbx_description
1 polymer ?
#
loop_
_entity_poly.entity_id
_entity_poly.type
_entity_poly.pdbx_seq_one_letter_code
_entity_poly.pdbx_strand_id
1 'polypeptide(L)'
;MIITAIFLLYGYLCRFAGLYFFWESKSIGWVLFFVTLIFFLLDRIKKEEARKGKAIGEKIGIGVQVIVIITKCVIFIAVPYSDTYAKAEEYIRANHAIQSETGAIKDIFFVPYGNMSEQHTADGFASRADMHFVVKGADKYLDLNLLMGKDVDTDWEIIVNE
;
A
#
# COMPACT_ATOMS: atom_id res chain seq x y z
N MET A 1 -8.99 -8.33 -25.00
CA MET A 1 -10.47 -8.43 -24.96
C MET A 1 -10.94 -9.52 -24.01
N ILE A 2 -10.54 -10.78 -24.19
CA ILE A 2 -10.89 -11.88 -23.25
C ILE A 2 -10.35 -11.62 -21.84
N ILE A 3 -9.08 -11.23 -21.71
CA ILE A 3 -8.46 -10.92 -20.41
C ILE A 3 -9.20 -9.78 -19.70
N THR A 4 -9.60 -8.73 -20.42
CA THR A 4 -10.35 -7.60 -19.89
C THR A 4 -11.72 -8.01 -19.37
N ALA A 5 -12.43 -8.88 -20.10
CA ALA A 5 -13.71 -9.42 -19.68
C ALA A 5 -13.58 -10.30 -18.43
N ILE A 6 -12.51 -11.10 -18.33
CA ILE A 6 -12.20 -11.91 -17.15
C ILE A 6 -11.95 -11.02 -15.92
N PHE A 7 -11.17 -9.95 -16.06
CA PHE A 7 -10.92 -9.01 -14.96
C PHE A 7 -12.17 -8.24 -14.51
N LEU A 8 -13.05 -7.88 -15.45
CA LEU A 8 -14.34 -7.26 -15.14
C LEU A 8 -15.28 -8.21 -14.40
N LEU A 9 -15.40 -9.45 -14.88
CA LEU A 9 -16.24 -10.46 -14.24
C LEU A 9 -15.70 -10.81 -12.85
N TYR A 10 -14.39 -10.96 -12.71
CA TYR A 10 -13.71 -11.17 -11.44
C TYR A 10 -13.95 -10.01 -10.47
N GLY A 11 -13.86 -8.76 -10.94
CA GLY A 11 -14.14 -7.58 -10.12
C GLY A 11 -15.58 -7.53 -9.63
N TYR A 12 -16.54 -7.88 -10.48
CA TYR A 12 -17.96 -7.96 -10.12
C TYR A 12 -18.23 -9.07 -9.08
N LEU A 13 -17.61 -10.23 -9.26
CA LEU A 13 -17.70 -11.36 -8.33
C LEU A 13 -17.08 -11.04 -6.96
N CYS A 14 -15.93 -10.35 -6.93
CA CYS A 14 -15.31 -9.88 -5.69
C CYS A 14 -16.23 -8.90 -4.95
N ARG A 15 -16.90 -7.98 -5.66
CA ARG A 15 -17.87 -7.05 -5.07
C ARG A 15 -19.09 -7.77 -4.50
N PHE A 16 -19.62 -8.75 -5.24
CA PHE A 16 -20.75 -9.56 -4.78
C PHE A 16 -20.40 -10.41 -3.55
N ALA A 17 -19.18 -10.93 -3.47
CA ALA A 17 -18.69 -11.73 -2.35
C ALA A 17 -18.23 -10.90 -1.13
N GLY A 18 -18.35 -9.57 -1.16
CA GLY A 18 -17.82 -8.71 -0.09
C GLY A 18 -16.29 -8.76 0.05
N LEU A 19 -15.59 -9.21 -0.99
CA LEU A 19 -14.14 -9.22 -1.08
C LEU A 19 -13.68 -7.85 -1.62
N TYR A 20 -13.73 -6.82 -0.77
CA TYR A 20 -13.37 -5.43 -1.09
C TYR A 20 -11.89 -5.22 -1.45
N PHE A 21 -11.07 -6.27 -1.33
CA PHE A 21 -9.62 -6.18 -1.39
C PHE A 21 -9.07 -5.74 -2.76
N PHE A 22 -9.62 -6.21 -3.87
CA PHE A 22 -8.90 -6.18 -5.16
C PHE A 22 -9.14 -4.95 -6.03
N TRP A 23 -10.37 -4.41 -6.06
CA TRP A 23 -10.76 -3.32 -6.98
C TRP A 23 -10.91 -1.95 -6.32
N GLU A 24 -11.03 -1.87 -5.00
CA GLU A 24 -11.09 -0.59 -4.27
C GLU A 24 -9.73 -0.16 -3.72
N SER A 25 -8.79 -1.10 -3.57
CA SER A 25 -7.42 -0.80 -3.20
C SER A 25 -6.69 -0.09 -4.35
N LYS A 26 -6.54 1.23 -4.22
CA LYS A 26 -5.70 2.06 -5.11
C LYS A 26 -4.33 1.40 -5.33
N SER A 27 -3.75 0.81 -4.30
CA SER A 27 -2.45 0.16 -4.33
C SER A 27 -2.39 -1.04 -5.27
N ILE A 28 -3.40 -1.91 -5.26
CA ILE A 28 -3.45 -3.09 -6.16
C ILE A 28 -3.63 -2.67 -7.61
N GLY A 29 -4.49 -1.68 -7.87
CA GLY A 29 -4.66 -1.11 -9.22
C GLY A 29 -3.34 -0.60 -9.81
N TRP A 30 -2.52 0.10 -9.02
CA TRP A 30 -1.20 0.54 -9.45
C TRP A 30 -0.25 -0.62 -9.75
N VAL A 31 -0.25 -1.70 -8.96
CA VAL A 31 0.59 -2.87 -9.22
C VAL A 31 0.22 -3.53 -10.55
N LEU A 32 -1.08 -3.74 -10.80
CA LEU A 32 -1.55 -4.30 -12.07
C LEU A 32 -1.20 -3.40 -13.26
N PHE A 33 -1.31 -2.08 -13.08
CA PHE A 33 -0.89 -1.12 -14.09
C PHE A 33 0.60 -1.26 -14.43
N PHE A 34 1.50 -1.30 -13.43
CA PHE A 34 2.93 -1.49 -13.67
C PHE A 34 3.23 -2.84 -14.33
N VAL A 35 2.61 -3.93 -13.88
CA VAL A 35 2.79 -5.25 -14.51
C VAL A 35 2.35 -5.23 -15.98
N THR A 36 1.19 -4.63 -16.26
CA THR A 36 0.69 -4.49 -17.64
C THR A 36 1.62 -3.64 -18.49
N LEU A 37 2.15 -2.54 -17.93
CA LEU A 37 3.07 -1.66 -18.63
C LEU A 37 4.41 -2.36 -18.91
N ILE A 38 4.92 -3.20 -18.01
CA ILE A 38 6.09 -4.05 -18.26
C ILE A 38 5.84 -4.98 -19.43
N PHE A 39 4.70 -5.69 -19.46
CA PHE A 39 4.36 -6.57 -20.59
C PHE A 39 4.24 -5.82 -21.91
N PHE A 40 3.64 -4.63 -21.90
CA PHE A 40 3.55 -3.76 -23.06
C PHE A 40 4.94 -3.34 -23.57
N LEU A 41 5.84 -2.94 -22.67
CA LEU A 41 7.21 -2.57 -23.03
C LEU A 41 8.01 -3.77 -23.56
N LEU A 42 7.82 -4.96 -22.98
CA LEU A 42 8.43 -6.20 -23.47
C LEU A 42 7.97 -6.56 -24.89
N ASP A 43 6.68 -6.40 -25.20
CA ASP A 43 6.15 -6.60 -26.55
C ASP A 43 6.75 -5.60 -27.54
N ARG A 44 6.90 -4.34 -27.12
CA ARG A 44 7.54 -3.30 -27.94
C ARG A 44 9.02 -3.58 -28.20
N ILE A 45 9.77 -4.06 -27.20
CA ILE A 45 11.17 -4.49 -27.37
C ILE A 45 11.27 -5.57 -28.44
N LYS A 46 10.41 -6.61 -28.38
CA LYS A 46 10.40 -7.69 -29.37
C LYS A 46 10.15 -7.17 -30.79
N LYS A 47 9.22 -6.22 -30.94
CA LYS A 47 8.91 -5.59 -32.23
C LYS A 47 10.06 -4.76 -32.78
N GLU A 48 10.76 -4.01 -31.94
CA GLU A 48 11.90 -3.21 -32.41
C GLU A 48 13.15 -4.04 -32.67
N GLU A 49 13.40 -5.10 -31.90
CA GLU A 49 14.48 -6.04 -32.20
C GLU A 49 14.24 -6.75 -33.55
N ALA A 50 13.00 -7.10 -33.87
CA ALA A 50 12.64 -7.63 -35.19
C ALA A 50 12.88 -6.64 -36.35
N ARG A 51 12.82 -5.34 -36.07
CA ARG A 51 13.11 -4.25 -37.02
C ARG A 51 14.59 -3.84 -37.06
N LYS A 52 15.47 -4.54 -36.31
CA LYS A 52 16.87 -4.14 -36.06
C LYS A 52 17.02 -2.75 -35.42
N GLY A 53 15.95 -2.25 -34.78
CA GLY A 53 15.94 -1.02 -34.02
C GLY A 53 16.56 -1.21 -32.62
N LYS A 54 16.96 -0.10 -31.98
CA LYS A 54 17.47 -0.11 -30.61
C LYS A 54 16.32 0.21 -29.63
N ALA A 55 15.96 -0.74 -28.78
CA ALA A 55 14.93 -0.58 -27.76
C ALA A 55 15.48 -0.07 -26.40
N ILE A 56 16.33 0.96 -26.43
CA ILE A 56 17.01 1.46 -25.22
C ILE A 56 16.02 2.11 -24.25
N GLY A 57 15.07 2.91 -24.76
CA GLY A 57 14.09 3.61 -23.93
C GLY A 57 13.15 2.65 -23.20
N GLU A 58 12.73 1.58 -23.86
CA GLU A 58 11.89 0.54 -23.27
C GLU A 58 12.63 -0.25 -22.19
N LYS A 59 13.91 -0.57 -22.41
CA LYS A 59 14.77 -1.23 -21.41
C LYS A 59 14.95 -0.37 -20.15
N ILE A 60 15.18 0.94 -20.31
CA ILE A 60 15.23 1.89 -19.20
C ILE A 60 13.88 1.94 -18.48
N GLY A 61 12.76 2.03 -19.23
CA GLY A 61 11.41 2.07 -18.67
C GLY A 61 11.07 0.84 -17.83
N ILE A 62 11.47 -0.35 -18.26
CA ILE A 62 11.33 -1.59 -17.46
C ILE A 62 12.21 -1.50 -16.22
N GLY A 63 13.47 -1.07 -16.35
CA GLY A 63 14.39 -0.93 -15.21
C GLY A 63 13.83 -0.03 -14.11
N VAL A 64 13.31 1.15 -14.47
CA VAL A 64 12.67 2.07 -13.52
C VAL A 64 11.47 1.42 -12.82
N GLN A 65 10.60 0.73 -13.56
CA GLN A 65 9.43 0.07 -12.96
C GLN A 65 9.81 -1.07 -12.02
N VAL A 66 10.82 -1.86 -12.37
CA VAL A 66 11.33 -2.92 -11.49
C VAL A 66 11.85 -2.32 -10.18
N ILE A 67 12.59 -1.20 -10.24
CA ILE A 67 13.05 -0.49 -9.04
C ILE A 67 11.85 -0.05 -8.18
N VAL A 68 10.83 0.58 -8.78
CA VAL A 68 9.64 1.02 -8.05
C VAL A 68 8.93 -0.15 -7.36
N ILE A 69 8.78 -1.29 -8.04
CA ILE A 69 8.15 -2.49 -7.47
C ILE A 69 8.99 -3.04 -6.31
N ILE A 70 10.31 -3.15 -6.48
CA ILE A 70 11.21 -3.63 -5.43
C ILE A 70 11.15 -2.71 -4.21
N THR A 71 11.23 -1.39 -4.38
CA THR A 71 11.11 -0.43 -3.26
C THR A 71 9.80 -0.61 -2.52
N LYS A 72 8.67 -0.78 -3.22
CA LYS A 72 7.38 -1.05 -2.58
C LYS A 72 7.37 -2.38 -1.82
N CYS A 73 7.95 -3.44 -2.38
CA CYS A 73 8.08 -4.73 -1.69
C CYS A 73 8.92 -4.61 -0.41
N VAL A 74 10.04 -3.88 -0.47
CA VAL A 74 10.88 -3.63 0.71
C VAL A 74 10.10 -2.90 1.79
N ILE A 75 9.38 -1.82 1.44
CA ILE A 75 8.54 -1.08 2.41
C ILE A 75 7.47 -2.01 2.99
N PHE A 76 6.80 -2.80 2.16
CA PHE A 76 5.75 -3.71 2.60
C PHE A 76 6.26 -4.78 3.58
N ILE A 77 7.49 -5.25 3.40
CA ILE A 77 8.12 -6.24 4.29
C ILE A 77 8.69 -5.58 5.54
N ALA A 78 9.31 -4.39 5.41
CA ALA A 78 10.05 -3.75 6.51
C ALA A 78 9.13 -3.04 7.51
N VAL A 79 8.08 -2.36 7.04
CA VAL A 79 7.21 -1.54 7.91
C VAL A 79 6.51 -2.34 9.02
N PRO A 80 6.02 -3.58 8.80
CA PRO A 80 5.46 -4.39 9.87
C PRO A 80 6.41 -4.68 11.04
N TYR A 81 7.74 -4.53 10.84
CA TYR A 81 8.75 -4.69 11.88
C TYR A 81 9.16 -3.36 12.55
N SER A 82 8.49 -2.25 12.23
CA SER A 82 8.76 -0.94 12.82
C SER A 82 7.98 -0.73 14.12
N ASP A 83 8.57 0.03 15.05
CA ASP A 83 7.90 0.41 16.31
C ASP A 83 6.61 1.20 16.05
N THR A 84 6.59 2.02 15.00
CA THR A 84 5.41 2.80 14.60
C THR A 84 4.24 1.89 14.23
N TYR A 85 4.50 0.83 13.47
CA TYR A 85 3.48 -0.16 13.13
C TYR A 85 2.97 -0.90 14.37
N ALA A 86 3.87 -1.31 15.27
CA ALA A 86 3.50 -2.00 16.50
C ALA A 86 2.58 -1.14 17.39
N LYS A 87 2.87 0.15 17.53
CA LYS A 87 2.03 1.10 18.29
C LYS A 87 0.67 1.36 17.64
N ALA A 88 0.64 1.48 16.32
CA ALA A 88 -0.62 1.58 15.59
C ALA A 88 -1.47 0.32 15.75
N GLU A 89 -0.86 -0.87 15.67
CA GLU A 89 -1.55 -2.14 15.85
C GLU A 89 -2.12 -2.29 17.27
N GLU A 90 -1.34 -1.92 18.29
CA GLU A 90 -1.76 -1.90 19.70
C GLU A 90 -3.01 -1.03 19.88
N TYR A 91 -3.01 0.18 19.33
CA TYR A 91 -4.17 1.08 19.39
C TYR A 91 -5.39 0.51 18.68
N ILE A 92 -5.24 0.01 17.45
CA ILE A 92 -6.35 -0.56 16.67
C ILE A 92 -7.00 -1.71 17.43
N ARG A 93 -6.18 -2.58 18.04
CA ARG A 93 -6.67 -3.72 18.83
C ARG A 93 -7.31 -3.30 20.14
N ALA A 94 -6.84 -2.24 20.80
CA ALA A 94 -7.39 -1.77 22.07
C ALA A 94 -8.66 -0.91 21.92
N ASN A 95 -8.92 -0.35 20.74
CA ASN A 95 -10.00 0.61 20.53
C ASN A 95 -11.38 -0.06 20.41
N HIS A 96 -12.23 0.14 21.42
CA HIS A 96 -13.59 -0.39 21.45
C HIS A 96 -14.51 0.13 20.33
N ALA A 97 -14.30 1.35 19.81
CA ALA A 97 -15.09 1.89 18.71
C ALA A 97 -14.78 1.15 17.41
N ILE A 98 -13.50 0.82 17.17
CA ILE A 98 -13.11 0.01 15.99
C ILE A 98 -13.69 -1.40 16.09
N GLN A 99 -13.63 -2.01 17.28
CA GLN A 99 -14.20 -3.35 17.50
C GLN A 99 -15.73 -3.38 17.41
N SER A 100 -16.42 -2.34 17.90
CA SER A 100 -17.88 -2.27 17.79
C SER A 100 -18.34 -2.11 16.35
N GLU A 101 -17.51 -1.49 15.51
CA GLU A 101 -17.79 -1.33 14.09
C GLU A 101 -17.48 -2.59 13.27
N THR A 102 -16.33 -3.21 13.52
CA THR A 102 -15.81 -4.31 12.67
C THR A 102 -16.08 -5.72 13.23
N GLY A 103 -16.48 -5.81 14.50
CA GLY A 103 -16.51 -7.05 15.26
C GLY A 103 -15.11 -7.44 15.77
N ALA A 104 -14.93 -8.71 16.14
CA ALA A 104 -13.64 -9.20 16.59
C ALA A 104 -12.57 -9.07 15.49
N ILE A 105 -11.48 -8.35 15.77
CA ILE A 105 -10.40 -8.10 14.81
C ILE A 105 -9.65 -9.40 14.53
N LYS A 106 -9.70 -9.87 13.28
CA LYS A 106 -9.00 -11.07 12.81
C LYS A 106 -7.62 -10.75 12.27
N ASP A 107 -7.50 -9.65 11.55
CA ASP A 107 -6.27 -9.27 10.87
C ASP A 107 -6.17 -7.75 10.69
N ILE A 108 -4.95 -7.24 10.59
CA ILE A 108 -4.65 -5.82 10.36
C ILE A 108 -3.60 -5.76 9.25
N PHE A 109 -3.92 -5.04 8.19
CA PHE A 109 -3.07 -4.93 7.01
C PHE A 109 -2.62 -3.50 6.81
N PHE A 110 -1.31 -3.24 6.80
CA PHE A 110 -0.78 -1.93 6.44
C PHE A 110 -0.77 -1.75 4.93
N VAL A 111 -1.23 -0.59 4.48
CA VAL A 111 -1.12 -0.20 3.08
C VAL A 111 -0.03 0.87 2.96
N PRO A 112 1.05 0.62 2.20
CA PRO A 112 2.21 1.50 2.12
C PRO A 112 1.95 2.71 1.21
N TYR A 113 1.00 3.56 1.58
CA TYR A 113 0.81 4.90 1.05
C TYR A 113 0.63 5.86 2.23
N GLY A 114 0.96 7.13 2.03
CA GLY A 114 1.02 8.12 3.09
C GLY A 114 2.31 8.93 2.99
N ASN A 115 2.53 9.80 3.98
CA ASN A 115 3.71 10.63 4.08
C ASN A 115 4.40 10.41 5.42
N MET A 116 5.73 10.39 5.40
CA MET A 116 6.55 10.46 6.60
C MET A 116 7.40 11.71 6.51
N SER A 117 7.38 12.52 7.56
CA SER A 117 8.15 13.77 7.65
C SER A 117 8.92 13.82 8.95
N GLU A 118 10.17 14.26 8.86
CA GLU A 118 11.04 14.49 10.01
C GLU A 118 11.34 15.99 10.07
N GLN A 119 11.21 16.57 11.26
CA GLN A 119 11.49 17.97 11.53
C GLN A 119 12.62 18.06 12.55
N HIS A 120 13.71 18.68 12.14
CA HIS A 120 14.86 18.94 13.00
C HIS A 120 14.59 20.21 13.82
N THR A 121 14.62 20.10 15.14
CA THR A 121 14.60 21.22 16.08
C THR A 121 15.96 21.32 16.78
N ALA A 122 16.20 22.44 17.46
CA ALA A 122 17.43 22.61 18.25
C ALA A 122 17.53 21.58 19.40
N ASP A 123 16.38 21.05 19.83
CA ASP A 123 16.27 20.10 20.92
C ASP A 123 16.32 18.64 20.45
N GLY A 124 16.04 18.35 19.17
CA GLY A 124 16.20 17.00 18.57
C GLY A 124 15.36 16.77 17.31
N PHE A 125 14.89 15.54 17.10
CA PHE A 125 14.11 15.16 15.91
C PHE A 125 12.66 14.87 16.28
N ALA A 126 11.72 15.58 15.66
CA ALA A 126 10.29 15.26 15.72
C ALA A 126 9.87 14.57 14.42
N SER A 127 9.21 13.42 14.51
CA SER A 127 8.77 12.65 13.35
C SER A 127 7.25 12.58 13.28
N ARG A 128 6.69 12.61 12.07
CA ARG A 128 5.27 12.34 11.80
C ARG A 128 5.13 11.32 10.69
N ALA A 129 4.19 10.40 10.85
CA ALA A 129 3.89 9.38 9.84
C ALA A 129 2.38 9.24 9.66
N ASP A 130 1.92 9.39 8.41
CA ASP A 130 0.55 9.15 7.99
C ASP A 130 0.45 7.68 7.55
N MET A 131 -0.21 6.84 8.37
CA MET A 131 -0.23 5.39 8.19
C MET A 131 -1.64 4.89 7.92
N HIS A 132 -1.80 4.22 6.78
CA HIS A 132 -3.07 3.63 6.38
C HIS A 132 -3.15 2.15 6.68
N PHE A 133 -4.25 1.74 7.29
CA PHE A 133 -4.52 0.36 7.69
C PHE A 133 -5.87 -0.11 7.15
N VAL A 134 -5.94 -1.38 6.80
CA VAL A 134 -7.18 -2.10 6.56
C VAL A 134 -7.37 -3.10 7.68
N VAL A 135 -8.37 -2.87 8.51
CA VAL A 135 -8.74 -3.75 9.62
C VAL A 135 -9.76 -4.75 9.12
N LYS A 136 -9.44 -6.04 9.22
CA LYS A 136 -10.36 -7.12 8.92
C LYS A 136 -11.00 -7.60 10.22
N GLY A 137 -12.22 -7.15 10.46
CA GLY A 137 -13.05 -7.66 11.55
C GLY A 137 -13.81 -8.93 11.18
N ALA A 138 -14.59 -9.42 12.14
CA ALA A 138 -15.47 -10.56 11.95
C ALA A 138 -16.64 -10.24 11.02
N ASP A 139 -17.15 -9.01 11.10
CA ASP A 139 -18.39 -8.59 10.46
C ASP A 139 -18.12 -7.77 9.19
N LYS A 140 -17.09 -6.90 9.22
CA LYS A 140 -16.71 -6.09 8.06
C LYS A 140 -15.23 -5.67 8.06
N TYR A 141 -14.83 -5.07 6.96
CA TYR A 141 -13.56 -4.38 6.80
C TYR A 141 -13.71 -2.90 7.14
N LEU A 142 -12.65 -2.30 7.68
CA LEU A 142 -12.58 -0.86 7.95
C LEU A 142 -11.23 -0.31 7.47
N ASP A 143 -11.29 0.72 6.64
CA ASP A 143 -10.11 1.49 6.25
C ASP A 143 -9.87 2.59 7.29
N LEU A 144 -8.70 2.56 7.91
CA LEU A 144 -8.27 3.53 8.92
C LEU A 144 -7.08 4.32 8.42
N ASN A 145 -7.06 5.59 8.76
CA ASN A 145 -5.87 6.42 8.67
C ASN A 145 -5.45 6.86 10.07
N LEU A 146 -4.21 6.57 10.45
CA LEU A 146 -3.64 6.95 11.74
C LEU A 146 -2.48 7.89 11.50
N LEU A 147 -2.61 9.11 12.05
CA LEU A 147 -1.51 10.06 12.10
C LEU A 147 -0.68 9.78 13.34
N MET A 148 0.54 9.30 13.13
CA MET A 148 1.51 8.97 14.17
C MET A 148 2.48 10.12 14.36
N GLY A 149 2.84 10.39 15.61
CA GLY A 149 3.81 11.41 16.02
C GLY A 149 4.85 10.85 16.96
N LYS A 150 6.05 11.40 16.89
CA LYS A 150 7.14 11.14 17.83
C LYS A 150 7.86 12.46 18.10
N ASP A 151 7.91 12.87 19.37
CA ASP A 151 8.71 14.02 19.81
C ASP A 151 10.12 13.57 20.21
N VAL A 152 10.96 14.55 20.55
CA VAL A 152 12.42 14.42 20.70
C VAL A 152 12.89 13.30 21.62
N ASP A 153 12.08 12.86 22.60
CA ASP A 153 12.40 11.76 23.51
C ASP A 153 11.18 10.90 23.87
N THR A 154 10.14 10.90 23.02
CA THR A 154 8.92 10.11 23.27
C THR A 154 8.85 8.90 22.35
N ASP A 155 8.03 7.92 22.72
CA ASP A 155 7.66 6.83 21.82
C ASP A 155 6.67 7.31 20.75
N TRP A 156 6.44 6.48 19.72
CA TRP A 156 5.40 6.76 18.74
C TRP A 156 4.02 6.75 19.38
N GLU A 157 3.28 7.84 19.18
CA GLU A 157 1.93 8.04 19.69
C GLU A 157 0.99 8.47 18.55
N ILE A 158 -0.32 8.30 18.77
CA ILE A 158 -1.31 8.77 17.81
C ILE A 158 -1.59 10.24 18.07
N ILE A 159 -1.37 11.07 17.06
CA ILE A 159 -1.78 12.46 17.06
C ILE A 159 -3.27 12.48 16.73
N VAL A 160 -4.10 12.60 17.77
CA VAL A 160 -5.53 12.83 17.60
C VAL A 160 -5.70 14.27 17.11
N ASN A 161 -6.07 14.45 15.84
CA ASN A 161 -6.65 15.72 15.42
C ASN A 161 -8.07 15.77 15.97
N GLU A 162 -8.34 16.72 16.87
CA GLU A 162 -9.71 17.16 17.20
C GLU A 162 -10.45 17.64 15.95
#